data_AF-H3A900-F1
#
_entry.id   AF-H3A900-F1
#
_cell.length_a   1.000
_cell.length_b   1.000
_cell.length_c   1.000
_cell.angle_alpha   90.00
_cell.angle_beta   90.00
_cell.angle_gamma   90.00
#
_symmetry.space_group_name_H-M   'P 1'
#
loop_
_entity.id
_entity.type
_entity.pdbx_description
1 polymer ?
#
loop_
_entity_poly.entity_id
_entity_poly.type
_entity_poly.pdbx_seq_one_letter_code
_entity_poly.pdbx_strand_id
1 'polypeptide(L)'
;VRMECTGLFSAMNRDFGSTNLDELKVLKRLRKDPDIVILKADKGGVTVINKLNYVAITMELLGDTSTYWILQKDPTKSITNKVVNKILDLKRQDKFCVGEYGRVYPHAPVPPRFYGLPKIHKEGNPLRPIVSNIGSPTYALTKYLCDIISPLVNNSTCTVKNSYQF
;
A
#
# COMPACT_ATOMS: atom_id res chain seq x y z
N VAL A 1 -8.29 -7.43 9.70
CA VAL A 1 -7.28 -7.11 8.65
C VAL A 1 -5.89 -7.15 9.27
N ARG A 2 -5.24 -8.32 9.24
CA ARG A 2 -3.84 -8.47 9.68
C ARG A 2 -3.00 -8.21 8.44
N MET A 3 -2.41 -7.01 8.30
CA MET A 3 -1.31 -6.86 7.36
C MET A 3 -0.23 -7.81 7.85
N GLU A 4 0.18 -8.77 7.02
CA GLU A 4 1.32 -9.61 7.33
C GLU A 4 2.53 -8.70 7.52
N CYS A 5 2.88 -8.45 8.78
CA CYS A 5 4.02 -7.66 9.21
C CYS A 5 5.36 -8.35 8.87
N THR A 6 5.37 -9.29 7.92
CA THR A 6 6.56 -10.05 7.52
C THR A 6 7.67 -9.12 7.01
N GLY A 7 7.32 -8.08 6.24
CA GLY A 7 8.27 -7.09 5.75
C GLY A 7 8.82 -6.12 6.80
N LEU A 8 8.06 -5.82 7.86
CA LEU A 8 8.47 -4.94 8.95
C LEU A 8 9.55 -5.59 9.82
N PHE A 9 9.33 -6.84 10.24
CA PHE A 9 10.33 -7.59 11.00
C PHE A 9 11.54 -8.00 10.15
N SER A 10 11.36 -8.27 8.86
CA SER A 10 12.48 -8.54 7.93
C SER A 10 13.36 -7.30 7.68
N ALA A 11 12.78 -6.10 7.73
CA ALA A 11 13.55 -4.85 7.70
C ALA A 11 14.26 -4.60 9.04
N MET A 12 13.59 -4.83 10.17
CA MET A 12 14.22 -4.75 11.49
C MET A 12 15.40 -5.73 11.63
N ASN A 13 15.31 -6.95 11.09
CA ASN A 13 16.43 -7.91 11.12
C ASN A 13 17.63 -7.52 10.24
N ARG A 14 17.49 -6.56 9.30
CA ARG A 14 18.58 -6.15 8.40
C ARG A 14 19.41 -4.99 8.94
N ASP A 15 18.82 -4.13 9.77
CA ASP A 15 19.47 -2.92 10.29
C ASP A 15 20.09 -3.12 11.68
N PHE A 16 19.74 -4.21 12.39
CA PHE A 16 20.32 -4.56 13.69
C PHE A 16 21.35 -5.68 13.51
N GLY A 17 22.64 -5.35 13.57
CA GLY A 17 23.71 -6.35 13.67
C GLY A 17 23.44 -7.35 14.80
N SER A 18 23.80 -8.63 14.60
CA SER A 18 23.74 -9.72 15.60
C SER A 18 22.60 -9.56 16.62
N THR A 19 21.36 -9.70 16.17
CA THR A 19 20.17 -9.51 17.02
C THR A 19 20.20 -10.48 18.20
N ASN A 20 20.15 -9.95 19.42
CA ASN A 20 20.21 -10.74 20.64
C ASN A 20 18.99 -11.70 20.70
N LEU A 21 19.21 -12.96 21.11
CA LEU A 21 18.17 -13.99 21.23
C LEU A 21 16.97 -13.51 22.05
N ASP A 22 17.22 -12.68 23.07
CA ASP A 22 16.16 -12.16 23.93
C ASP A 22 15.33 -11.05 23.28
N GLU A 23 15.94 -10.19 22.47
CA GLU A 23 15.21 -9.20 21.66
C GLU A 23 14.27 -9.89 20.67
N LEU A 24 14.75 -10.95 20.01
CA LEU A 24 13.92 -11.75 19.10
C LEU A 24 12.74 -12.42 19.82
N LYS A 25 12.90 -12.87 21.07
CA LYS A 25 11.79 -13.41 21.89
C LYS A 25 10.77 -12.33 22.19
N VAL A 26 11.21 -11.12 22.57
CA VAL A 26 10.32 -9.97 22.83
C VAL A 26 9.56 -9.58 21.56
N LEU A 27 10.23 -9.46 20.42
CA LEU A 27 9.60 -9.13 19.14
C LEU A 27 8.57 -10.19 18.72
N LYS A 28 8.87 -11.48 18.93
CA LYS A 28 7.92 -12.58 18.70
C LYS A 28 6.71 -12.48 19.63
N ARG A 29 6.89 -12.07 20.88
CA ARG A 29 5.80 -11.87 21.85
C ARG A 29 4.92 -10.70 21.43
N LEU A 30 5.50 -9.54 21.14
CA LEU A 30 4.79 -8.36 20.66
C LEU A 30 4.01 -8.65 19.38
N ARG A 31 4.59 -9.39 18.42
CA ARG A 31 3.88 -9.79 17.20
C ARG A 31 2.63 -10.65 17.46
N LYS A 32 2.62 -11.43 18.54
CA LYS A 32 1.51 -12.32 18.91
C LYS A 32 0.42 -11.60 19.70
N ASP A 33 0.74 -10.48 20.33
CA ASP A 33 -0.19 -9.68 21.10
C ASP A 33 -1.34 -9.15 20.21
N PRO A 34 -2.61 -9.48 20.52
CA PRO A 34 -3.77 -9.08 19.72
C PRO A 34 -4.21 -7.64 19.94
N ASP A 35 -3.73 -6.98 21.00
CA ASP A 35 -4.17 -5.67 21.48
C ASP A 35 -3.29 -4.52 20.99
N ILE A 36 -2.18 -4.84 20.31
CA ILE A 36 -1.29 -3.86 19.70
C ILE A 36 -1.29 -3.97 18.18
N VAL A 37 -0.96 -2.86 17.53
CA VAL A 37 -0.69 -2.78 16.10
C VAL A 37 0.72 -2.24 15.93
N ILE A 38 1.52 -2.94 15.12
CA ILE A 38 2.88 -2.56 14.78
C ILE A 38 2.88 -2.04 13.35
N LEU A 39 3.26 -0.76 13.17
CA LEU A 39 3.22 -0.07 11.88
C LEU A 39 4.54 0.65 11.64
N LYS A 40 4.81 1.02 10.38
CA LYS A 40 5.84 2.02 10.11
C LYS A 40 5.33 3.38 10.58
N ALA A 41 6.23 4.22 11.07
CA ALA A 41 5.90 5.62 11.24
C ALA A 41 5.91 6.34 9.89
N ASP A 42 5.28 7.49 9.87
CA ASP A 42 5.20 8.41 8.76
C ASP A 42 6.57 8.91 8.24
N LYS A 43 7.52 9.08 9.16
CA LYS A 43 8.90 9.52 8.93
C LYS A 43 9.85 8.68 9.78
N GLY A 44 10.44 7.66 9.18
CA GLY A 44 11.42 6.79 9.84
C GLY A 44 10.83 5.97 10.99
N GLY A 45 11.48 4.85 11.34
CA GLY A 45 11.12 4.06 12.51
C GLY A 45 9.82 3.26 12.44
N VAL A 46 9.49 2.65 13.57
CA VAL A 46 8.37 1.73 13.79
C VAL A 46 7.58 2.19 15.00
N THR A 47 6.26 2.08 14.94
CA THR A 47 5.35 2.44 16.02
C THR A 47 4.62 1.23 16.54
N VAL A 48 4.42 1.21 17.87
CA VAL A 48 3.57 0.25 18.56
C VAL A 48 2.43 1.04 19.17
N ILE A 49 1.20 0.76 18.75
CA ILE A 49 0.01 1.50 19.18
C ILE A 49 -1.04 0.51 19.69
N ASN A 50 -1.75 0.89 20.75
CA ASN A 50 -2.92 0.14 21.18
C ASN A 50 -3.96 0.10 20.04
N LYS A 51 -4.45 -1.10 19.75
CA LYS A 51 -5.34 -1.36 18.62
C LYS A 51 -6.67 -0.63 18.72
N LEU A 52 -7.25 -0.52 19.91
CA LEU A 52 -8.51 0.19 20.11
C LEU A 52 -8.34 1.68 19.80
N ASN A 53 -7.26 2.29 20.31
CA ASN A 53 -6.94 3.68 20.02
C ASN A 53 -6.71 3.90 18.51
N TYR A 54 -5.95 3.02 17.86
CA TYR A 54 -5.71 3.11 16.42
C TYR A 54 -7.01 3.02 15.60
N VAL A 55 -7.91 2.12 15.96
CA VAL A 55 -9.22 1.99 15.30
C VAL A 55 -10.08 3.24 15.56
N ALA A 56 -10.10 3.78 16.78
CA ALA A 56 -10.85 4.99 17.09
C ALA A 56 -10.41 6.19 16.23
N ILE A 57 -9.10 6.50 16.21
CA ILE A 57 -8.54 7.58 15.39
C ILE A 57 -8.81 7.35 13.90
N THR A 58 -8.75 6.09 13.45
CA THR A 58 -9.05 5.73 12.06
C THR A 58 -10.51 6.00 11.71
N MET A 59 -11.44 5.62 12.58
CA MET A 59 -12.88 5.83 12.35
C MET A 59 -13.25 7.32 12.42
N GLU A 60 -12.63 8.09 13.32
CA GLU A 60 -12.78 9.54 13.35
C GLU A 60 -12.34 10.17 12.02
N LEU A 61 -11.17 9.77 11.51
CA LEU A 61 -10.66 10.24 10.21
C LEU A 61 -11.59 9.88 9.06
N LEU A 62 -12.09 8.65 9.01
CA LEU A 62 -13.01 8.18 7.96
C LEU A 62 -14.44 8.72 8.12
N GLY A 63 -14.76 9.29 9.28
CA GLY A 63 -16.04 9.93 9.57
C GLY A 63 -16.19 11.33 8.96
N ASP A 64 -15.12 11.91 8.42
CA ASP A 64 -15.18 13.18 7.70
C ASP A 64 -15.99 13.05 6.41
N THR A 65 -17.24 13.50 6.46
CA THR A 65 -18.18 13.46 5.33
C THR A 65 -17.90 14.52 4.26
N SER A 66 -17.00 15.47 4.52
CA SER A 66 -16.56 16.42 3.50
C SER A 66 -15.56 15.78 2.52
N THR A 67 -14.81 14.77 2.98
CA THR A 67 -13.79 14.06 2.21
C THR A 67 -14.24 12.67 1.77
N TYR A 68 -14.92 11.92 2.64
CA TYR A 68 -15.29 10.52 2.41
C TYR A 68 -16.80 10.32 2.35
N TRP A 69 -17.22 9.30 1.62
CA TRP A 69 -18.62 8.84 1.64
C TRP A 69 -18.69 7.32 1.68
N ILE A 70 -19.77 6.81 2.27
CA ILE A 70 -20.00 5.38 2.40
C ILE A 70 -20.46 4.80 1.06
N LEU A 71 -19.79 3.75 0.60
CA LEU A 71 -20.22 2.97 -0.56
C LEU A 71 -21.27 1.94 -0.15
N GLN A 72 -22.38 1.90 -0.88
CA GLN A 72 -23.48 0.95 -0.65
C GLN A 72 -23.13 -0.49 -1.03
N LYS A 73 -22.14 -0.67 -1.90
CA LYS A 73 -21.73 -1.98 -2.41
C LYS A 73 -20.25 -1.97 -2.77
N ASP A 74 -19.58 -3.10 -2.54
CA ASP A 74 -18.21 -3.32 -2.99
C ASP A 74 -18.12 -3.28 -4.53
N PRO A 75 -17.41 -2.30 -5.12
CA PRO A 75 -17.29 -2.15 -6.57
C PRO A 75 -16.24 -3.09 -7.19
N THR A 76 -15.49 -3.85 -6.39
CA THR A 76 -14.30 -4.63 -6.83
C THR A 76 -14.62 -5.54 -8.01
N LYS A 77 -15.72 -6.29 -7.96
CA LYS A 77 -16.14 -7.18 -9.07
C LYS A 77 -16.48 -6.39 -10.33
N SER A 78 -17.21 -5.28 -10.19
CA SER A 78 -17.60 -4.44 -11.33
C SER A 78 -16.37 -3.83 -12.02
N ILE A 79 -15.43 -3.29 -11.22
CA ILE A 79 -14.17 -2.73 -11.73
C ILE A 79 -13.32 -3.82 -12.37
N THR A 80 -13.22 -5.00 -11.76
CA THR A 80 -12.50 -6.16 -12.32
C THR A 80 -13.02 -6.52 -13.70
N ASN A 81 -14.35 -6.64 -13.85
CA ASN A 81 -14.96 -6.96 -15.14
C ASN A 81 -14.62 -5.91 -16.20
N LYS A 82 -14.67 -4.61 -15.86
CA LYS A 82 -14.29 -3.53 -16.78
C LYS A 82 -12.82 -3.64 -17.22
N VAL A 83 -11.91 -3.88 -16.27
CA VAL A 83 -10.48 -4.04 -16.55
C VAL A 83 -10.23 -5.27 -17.42
N VAL A 84 -10.79 -6.42 -17.06
CA VAL A 84 -10.64 -7.67 -17.81
C VAL A 84 -11.18 -7.53 -19.23
N ASN A 85 -12.38 -6.95 -19.41
CA ASN A 85 -12.93 -6.71 -20.74
C ASN A 85 -11.98 -5.85 -21.60
N LYS A 86 -11.43 -4.77 -21.02
CA LYS A 86 -10.49 -3.92 -21.74
C LYS A 86 -9.19 -4.64 -22.11
N ILE A 87 -8.66 -5.48 -21.22
CA ILE A 87 -7.48 -6.31 -21.49
C ILE A 87 -7.78 -7.32 -22.61
N LEU A 88 -8.95 -7.97 -22.58
CA LEU A 88 -9.36 -8.90 -23.62
C LEU A 88 -9.52 -8.21 -24.98
N ASP A 89 -10.06 -7.00 -25.02
CA ASP A 89 -10.13 -6.19 -26.24
C ASP A 89 -8.76 -5.90 -26.83
N LEU A 90 -7.80 -5.49 -25.98
CA LEU A 90 -6.43 -5.22 -26.40
C LEU A 90 -5.71 -6.49 -26.86
N LYS A 91 -5.98 -7.63 -26.23
CA LYS A 91 -5.48 -8.93 -26.67
C LYS A 91 -6.00 -9.30 -28.05
N ARG A 92 -7.30 -9.08 -28.32
CA ARG A 92 -7.89 -9.33 -29.65
C ARG A 92 -7.29 -8.45 -30.75
N GLN A 93 -6.80 -7.27 -30.37
CA GLN A 93 -6.12 -6.32 -31.28
C GLN A 93 -4.61 -6.58 -31.39
N ASP A 94 -4.11 -7.68 -30.84
CA ASP A 94 -2.69 -8.07 -30.85
C ASP A 94 -1.76 -6.98 -30.28
N LYS A 95 -2.22 -6.27 -29.23
CA LYS A 95 -1.47 -5.18 -28.58
C LYS A 95 -0.54 -5.66 -27.46
N PHE A 96 -0.45 -6.97 -27.23
CA PHE A 96 0.42 -7.56 -26.22
C PHE A 96 1.47 -8.45 -26.88
N CYS A 97 2.72 -8.27 -26.51
CA CYS A 97 3.81 -9.18 -26.82
C CYS A 97 3.67 -10.47 -25.99
N VAL A 98 4.48 -11.47 -26.35
CA VAL A 98 4.52 -12.77 -25.68
C VAL A 98 4.76 -12.59 -24.18
N GLY A 99 3.84 -13.10 -23.36
CA GLY A 99 3.93 -13.07 -21.90
C GLY A 99 3.45 -11.78 -21.22
N GLU A 100 3.15 -10.70 -21.96
CA GLU A 100 2.67 -9.44 -21.37
C GLU A 100 1.24 -9.57 -20.83
N TYR A 101 0.38 -10.30 -21.55
CA TYR A 101 -1.00 -10.55 -21.14
C TYR A 101 -1.09 -11.11 -19.70
N GLY A 102 -0.26 -12.09 -19.37
CA GLY A 102 -0.25 -12.70 -18.03
C GLY A 102 0.23 -11.74 -16.94
N ARG A 103 1.06 -10.75 -17.29
CA ARG A 103 1.53 -9.73 -16.34
C ARG A 103 0.48 -8.68 -16.03
N VAL A 104 -0.42 -8.37 -16.98
CA VAL A 104 -1.46 -7.36 -16.81
C VAL A 104 -2.78 -7.93 -16.27
N TYR A 105 -3.01 -9.23 -16.45
CA TYR A 105 -4.26 -9.85 -16.05
C TYR A 105 -4.40 -9.86 -14.52
N PRO A 106 -5.51 -9.35 -13.96
CA PRO A 106 -5.71 -9.33 -12.51
C PRO A 106 -6.09 -10.72 -11.99
N HIS A 107 -5.14 -11.43 -11.38
CA HIS A 107 -5.38 -12.71 -10.73
C HIS A 107 -5.95 -12.51 -9.33
N ALA A 108 -7.20 -12.93 -9.11
CA ALA A 108 -7.90 -12.88 -7.82
C ALA A 108 -7.81 -11.50 -7.13
N PRO A 109 -8.32 -10.42 -7.76
CA PRO A 109 -8.14 -9.08 -7.23
C PRO A 109 -8.89 -8.86 -5.91
N VAL A 110 -8.28 -8.08 -5.03
CA VAL A 110 -8.83 -7.71 -3.73
C VAL A 110 -9.18 -6.22 -3.69
N PRO A 111 -10.14 -5.78 -2.86
CA PRO A 111 -10.38 -4.37 -2.65
C PRO A 111 -9.12 -3.66 -2.14
N PRO A 112 -8.88 -2.38 -2.53
CA PRO A 112 -7.82 -1.58 -1.95
C PRO A 112 -7.91 -1.52 -0.43
N ARG A 113 -6.76 -1.55 0.24
CA ARG A 113 -6.68 -1.60 1.71
C ARG A 113 -6.31 -0.25 2.29
N PHE A 114 -7.14 0.25 3.19
CA PHE A 114 -6.84 1.45 3.97
C PHE A 114 -5.96 1.12 5.19
N TYR A 115 -5.03 2.01 5.50
CA TYR A 115 -4.35 2.08 6.80
C TYR A 115 -3.78 3.48 7.05
N GLY A 116 -3.53 3.82 8.30
CA GLY A 116 -2.91 5.08 8.71
C GLY A 116 -1.47 4.89 9.16
N LEU A 117 -0.56 5.76 8.72
CA LEU A 117 0.80 5.82 9.25
C LEU A 117 0.88 6.90 10.34
N PRO A 118 1.31 6.60 11.57
CA PRO A 118 1.37 7.61 12.63
C PRO A 118 2.43 8.68 12.37
N LYS A 119 2.01 9.96 12.39
CA LYS A 119 2.89 11.13 12.28
C LYS A 119 3.51 11.45 13.64
N ILE A 120 4.46 10.62 14.08
CA ILE A 120 5.14 10.75 15.39
C ILE A 120 5.90 12.06 15.63
N HIS A 121 6.10 12.85 14.56
CA HIS A 121 6.77 14.15 14.60
C HIS A 121 5.79 15.33 14.68
N LYS A 122 4.50 15.05 14.93
CA LYS A 122 3.42 16.02 15.07
C LYS A 122 2.73 15.78 16.41
N GLU A 123 2.33 16.87 17.07
CA GLU A 123 1.57 16.81 18.31
C GLU A 123 0.28 16.01 18.11
N GLY A 124 -0.11 15.21 19.10
CA GLY A 124 -1.26 14.30 19.02
C GLY A 124 -1.07 13.07 18.12
N ASN A 125 0.08 12.92 17.45
CA ASN A 125 0.42 11.79 16.60
C ASN A 125 -0.67 11.40 15.56
N PRO A 126 -1.21 12.35 14.77
CA PRO A 126 -2.27 12.05 13.81
C PRO A 126 -1.85 11.02 12.76
N LEU A 127 -2.81 10.30 12.18
CA LEU A 127 -2.53 9.33 11.12
C LEU A 127 -2.41 10.02 9.75
N ARG A 128 -1.44 9.61 8.93
CA ARG A 128 -1.44 9.84 7.48
C ARG A 128 -2.27 8.73 6.83
N PRO A 129 -3.43 9.03 6.23
CA PRO A 129 -4.22 8.02 5.54
C PRO A 129 -3.49 7.52 4.29
N ILE A 130 -3.45 6.20 4.12
CA ILE A 130 -2.88 5.51 2.95
C ILE A 130 -3.90 4.50 2.43
N VAL A 131 -4.11 4.50 1.12
CA VAL A 131 -4.87 3.46 0.41
C VAL A 131 -3.89 2.66 -0.45
N SER A 132 -3.64 1.42 -0.04
CA SER A 132 -2.81 0.51 -0.84
C SER A 132 -3.66 -0.15 -1.91
N ASN A 133 -3.28 0.11 -3.16
CA ASN A 133 -3.83 -0.55 -4.34
C ASN A 133 -3.13 -1.88 -4.66
N ILE A 134 -2.21 -2.38 -3.82
CA ILE A 134 -1.53 -3.65 -4.11
C ILE A 134 -2.55 -4.79 -4.15
N GLY A 135 -2.56 -5.52 -5.27
CA GLY A 135 -3.53 -6.60 -5.53
C GLY A 135 -4.92 -6.11 -5.93
N SER A 136 -5.12 -4.80 -6.12
CA SER A 136 -6.38 -4.27 -6.64
C SER A 136 -6.59 -4.65 -8.11
N PRO A 137 -7.85 -4.61 -8.62
CA PRO A 137 -8.14 -4.96 -10.01
C PRO A 137 -7.32 -4.19 -11.05
N THR A 138 -6.89 -2.97 -10.74
CA THR A 138 -6.15 -2.09 -11.65
C THR A 138 -4.64 -2.16 -11.47
N TYR A 139 -4.14 -2.73 -10.36
CA TYR A 139 -2.74 -2.64 -9.97
C TYR A 139 -1.75 -3.11 -11.05
N ALA A 140 -1.97 -4.33 -11.55
CA ALA A 140 -1.08 -4.95 -12.53
C ALA A 140 -1.04 -4.16 -13.85
N LEU A 141 -2.21 -3.73 -14.32
CA LEU A 141 -2.33 -2.90 -15.52
C LEU A 141 -1.67 -1.53 -15.33
N THR A 142 -1.90 -0.85 -14.20
CA THR A 142 -1.25 0.43 -13.91
C THR A 142 0.26 0.29 -13.84
N LYS A 143 0.77 -0.76 -13.19
CA LYS A 143 2.21 -1.02 -13.12
C LYS A 143 2.82 -1.19 -14.52
N TYR A 144 2.19 -2.00 -15.36
CA TYR A 144 2.61 -2.18 -16.75
C TYR A 144 2.63 -0.85 -17.54
N LEU A 145 1.60 -0.01 -17.40
CA LEU A 145 1.58 1.31 -18.02
C LEU A 145 2.69 2.22 -17.48
N CYS A 146 2.95 2.20 -16.17
CA CYS A 146 4.06 2.94 -15.59
C CYS A 146 5.40 2.49 -16.15
N ASP A 147 5.62 1.19 -16.37
CA ASP A 147 6.87 0.68 -16.93
C ASP A 147 7.10 1.19 -18.37
N ILE A 148 6.03 1.36 -19.17
CA ILE A 148 6.08 1.93 -20.52
C ILE A 148 6.32 3.45 -20.49
N ILE A 149 5.64 4.16 -19.60
CA ILE A 149 5.64 5.64 -19.58
C ILE A 149 6.87 6.20 -18.88
N SER A 150 7.39 5.54 -17.84
CA SER A 150 8.47 6.08 -17.00
C SER A 150 9.74 6.46 -17.78
N PRO A 151 10.22 5.67 -18.76
CA PRO A 151 11.38 6.05 -19.58
C PRO A 151 11.14 7.34 -20.39
N LEU A 152 9.91 7.57 -20.86
CA LEU A 152 9.55 8.75 -21.66
C LEU A 152 9.59 10.03 -20.82
N VAL A 153 9.16 9.94 -19.55
CA VAL A 153 9.17 11.08 -18.63
C VAL A 153 10.60 11.37 -18.15
N ASN A 154 11.36 10.35 -17.78
CA ASN A 154 12.70 10.51 -17.20
C ASN A 154 13.75 11.01 -18.21
N ASN A 155 13.53 10.80 -19.51
CA ASN A 155 14.44 11.23 -20.57
C ASN A 155 14.06 12.58 -21.19
N SER A 156 13.03 13.26 -20.67
CA SER A 156 12.62 14.58 -21.17
C SER A 156 13.52 15.69 -20.63
N THR A 157 13.86 16.65 -21.50
CA THR A 157 14.64 17.86 -21.15
C THR A 157 13.90 18.79 -20.17
N CYS A 158 12.59 18.61 -20.02
CA CYS A 158 11.75 19.44 -19.15
C CYS A 158 11.47 18.79 -17.78
N THR A 159 12.12 17.66 -17.47
CA THR A 159 11.92 16.95 -16.21
C THR A 159 12.91 17.45 -15.17
N VAL A 160 12.39 18.11 -14.13
CA VAL A 160 13.18 18.53 -12.97
C VAL A 160 13.32 17.36 -11.99
N LYS A 161 14.54 16.99 -11.61
CA LYS A 161 14.80 15.79 -10.78
C LYS A 161 14.41 15.98 -9.32
N ASN A 162 14.52 17.20 -8.79
CA ASN A 162 14.17 17.51 -7.40
C ASN A 162 13.93 19.02 -7.21
N SER A 163 13.43 19.40 -6.04
CA SER A 163 13.12 20.79 -5.69
C SER A 163 14.34 21.73 -5.62
N TYR A 164 15.57 21.21 -5.63
CA TYR A 164 16.79 22.04 -5.68
C TYR A 164 17.17 22.44 -7.11
N GLN A 165 16.51 21.90 -8.12
CA GLN A 165 16.72 22.23 -9.54
C GLN A 165 15.68 23.22 -10.09
N PHE A 166 14.79 23.72 -9.22
CA PHE A 166 13.84 24.81 -9.50
C PHE A 166 14.39 26.14 -9.00
#